data_AF-A0A6I7QNL0-F1
#
_entry.id   AF-A0A6I7QNL0-F1
#
_cell.length_a   1.000
_cell.length_b   1.000
_cell.length_c   1.000
_cell.angle_alpha   90.00
_cell.angle_beta   90.00
_cell.angle_gamma   90.00
#
_symmetry.space_group_name_H-M   'P 1'
#
loop_
_entity.id
_entity.type
_entity.pdbx_description
1 polymer ?
#
loop_
_entity_poly.entity_id
_entity_poly.type
_entity_poly.pdbx_seq_one_letter_code
_entity_poly.pdbx_strand_id
1 'polypeptide(L)'
;MSFAPYLLSSLTLAFLFYLFIPGLGAFLVRHRWRRFRAQVVRSISFPELHYGGFRETGSFRFKGRLEAVQGDDLVWLEEEGLSVGVSLRDVPIYLIPGSGTGSDSSRGFPDETPKVVYWREISALAQGTRFYVAGHVREEAGGIVFRGSEVHDPLVIIYDGPEHTFLKRTIWTGRQRNEYWNHLTLPALTGGFLAQLVVAVISVSESRLAALVATVLALVPILPLVPPGVAGYYLYRRLWRSARRRRAIRDVVRLRDVDLPGRTGRSVWMLELIAVLFLLAGIWANGYGIAVILALTVFRP
;
A
#
# COMPACT_ATOMS: atom_id res chain seq x y z
N MET A 1 24.54 22.97 -33.00
CA MET A 1 23.62 23.24 -31.87
C MET A 1 24.03 22.40 -30.66
N SER A 2 23.80 22.89 -29.43
CA SER A 2 24.23 22.20 -28.21
C SER A 2 23.34 21.00 -27.90
N PHE A 3 23.92 19.81 -27.71
CA PHE A 3 23.20 18.59 -27.32
C PHE A 3 22.77 18.58 -25.84
N ALA A 4 23.46 19.36 -25.00
CA ALA A 4 23.26 19.43 -23.56
C ALA A 4 21.81 19.67 -23.10
N PRO A 5 21.02 20.62 -23.66
CA PRO A 5 19.64 20.85 -23.21
C PRO A 5 18.72 19.64 -23.41
N TYR A 6 18.84 18.92 -24.52
CA TYR A 6 18.01 17.74 -24.78
C TYR A 6 18.35 16.57 -23.86
N LEU A 7 19.65 16.34 -23.65
CA LEU A 7 20.11 15.31 -22.71
C LEU A 7 19.67 15.62 -21.29
N LEU A 8 19.83 16.87 -20.84
CA LEU A 8 19.39 17.31 -19.53
C LEU A 8 17.88 17.15 -19.37
N SER A 9 17.08 17.58 -20.36
CA SER A 9 15.63 17.43 -20.34
C SER A 9 15.21 15.96 -20.23
N SER A 10 15.84 15.07 -21.00
CA SER A 10 15.58 13.63 -20.95
C SER A 10 15.92 13.04 -19.57
N LEU A 11 17.07 13.38 -18.98
CA LEU A 11 17.44 12.91 -17.64
C LEU A 11 16.52 13.46 -16.55
N THR A 12 16.15 14.75 -16.62
CA THR A 12 15.21 15.37 -15.69
C THR A 12 13.82 14.72 -15.75
N LEU A 13 13.30 14.46 -16.96
CA LEU A 13 12.03 13.77 -17.13
C LEU A 13 12.07 12.34 -16.60
N ALA A 14 13.15 11.59 -16.86
CA ALA A 14 13.30 10.24 -16.33
C ALA A 14 13.37 10.25 -14.79
N PHE A 15 14.12 11.17 -14.19
CA PHE A 15 14.16 11.34 -12.74
C PHE A 15 12.76 11.66 -12.19
N LEU A 16 12.05 12.62 -12.77
CA LEU A 16 10.74 13.05 -12.30
C LEU A 16 9.70 11.91 -12.39
N PHE A 17 9.55 11.31 -13.56
CA PHE A 17 8.48 10.35 -13.85
C PHE A 17 8.78 8.93 -13.38
N TYR A 18 10.03 8.47 -13.42
CA TYR A 18 10.36 7.09 -13.08
C TYR A 18 10.86 6.91 -11.65
N LEU A 19 11.33 7.99 -11.00
CA LEU A 19 11.86 7.92 -9.64
C LEU A 19 11.09 8.81 -8.65
N PHE A 20 10.98 10.11 -8.91
CA PHE A 20 10.43 11.06 -7.94
C PHE A 20 8.94 10.84 -7.68
N ILE A 21 8.10 10.84 -8.71
CA ILE A 21 6.65 10.67 -8.56
C ILE A 21 6.30 9.29 -7.96
N PRO A 22 6.80 8.15 -8.46
CA PRO A 22 6.57 6.85 -7.84
C PRO A 22 7.13 6.75 -6.41
N GLY A 23 8.30 7.37 -6.16
CA GLY A 23 8.95 7.43 -4.85
C GLY A 23 8.14 8.20 -3.82
N LEU A 24 7.57 9.35 -4.21
CA LEU A 24 6.64 10.12 -3.38
C LEU A 24 5.40 9.29 -3.07
N GLY A 25 4.81 8.63 -4.07
CA GLY A 25 3.69 7.70 -3.87
C GLY A 25 4.02 6.57 -2.90
N ALA A 26 5.23 6.01 -2.98
CA ALA A 26 5.70 4.96 -2.07
C ALA A 26 5.81 5.48 -0.63
N PHE A 27 6.28 6.71 -0.44
CA PHE A 27 6.35 7.36 0.87
C PHE A 27 4.95 7.58 1.47
N LEU A 28 4.00 8.09 0.68
CA LEU A 28 2.61 8.30 1.11
C LEU A 28 1.94 6.99 1.51
N VAL A 29 2.08 5.94 0.69
CA VAL A 29 1.55 4.61 0.99
C VAL A 29 2.19 4.04 2.27
N ARG A 30 3.51 4.20 2.46
CA ARG A 30 4.20 3.77 3.69
C ARG A 30 3.69 4.53 4.91
N HIS A 31 3.52 5.84 4.81
CA HIS A 31 3.01 6.68 5.89
C HIS A 31 1.60 6.25 6.30
N ARG A 32 0.69 6.11 5.33
CA ARG A 32 -0.69 5.63 5.56
C ARG A 32 -0.72 4.30 6.31
N TRP A 33 0.03 3.30 5.84
CA TRP A 33 0.04 1.98 6.48
C TRP A 33 0.75 1.98 7.84
N ARG A 34 1.72 2.87 8.07
CA ARG A 34 2.29 3.07 9.41
C ARG A 34 1.27 3.65 10.37
N ARG A 35 0.52 4.67 9.95
CA ARG A 35 -0.57 5.29 10.74
C ARG A 35 -1.64 4.26 11.07
N PHE A 36 -2.11 3.49 10.08
CA PHE A 36 -3.07 2.41 10.30
C PHE A 36 -2.59 1.41 11.36
N ARG A 37 -1.38 0.87 11.22
CA ARG A 37 -0.84 -0.09 12.21
C ARG A 37 -0.67 0.56 13.58
N ALA A 38 -0.26 1.82 13.67
CA ALA A 38 -0.17 2.54 14.94
C ALA A 38 -1.54 2.72 15.60
N GLN A 39 -2.58 3.03 14.82
CA GLN A 39 -3.96 3.11 15.32
C GLN A 39 -4.44 1.74 15.83
N VAL A 40 -4.19 0.66 15.09
CA VAL A 40 -4.52 -0.71 15.51
C VAL A 40 -3.78 -1.09 16.79
N VAL A 41 -2.51 -0.73 16.94
CA VAL A 41 -1.76 -1.00 18.18
C VAL A 41 -2.32 -0.18 19.34
N ARG A 42 -2.57 1.11 19.12
CA ARG A 42 -3.14 2.00 20.13
C ARG A 42 -4.53 1.55 20.57
N SER A 43 -5.35 1.03 19.67
CA SER A 43 -6.69 0.58 20.01
C SER A 43 -6.71 -0.67 20.90
N ILE A 44 -5.61 -1.42 20.99
CA ILE A 44 -5.48 -2.54 21.94
C ILE A 44 -5.50 -2.04 23.39
N SER A 45 -4.96 -0.84 23.66
CA SER A 45 -4.94 -0.29 25.02
C SER A 45 -6.25 0.39 25.43
N PHE A 46 -7.22 0.51 24.51
CA PHE A 46 -8.52 1.08 24.85
C PHE A 46 -9.37 0.04 25.59
N PRO A 47 -10.11 0.45 26.64
CA PRO A 47 -11.09 -0.41 27.28
C PRO A 47 -12.14 -0.88 26.28
N GLU A 48 -12.56 -2.13 26.43
CA GLU A 48 -13.64 -2.71 25.64
C GLU A 48 -14.97 -2.21 26.18
N LEU A 49 -15.83 -1.75 25.28
CA LEU A 49 -17.13 -1.21 25.64
C LEU A 49 -18.08 -2.37 25.91
N HIS A 50 -18.52 -2.49 27.16
CA HIS A 50 -19.48 -3.49 27.62
C HIS A 50 -20.73 -2.80 28.18
N TYR A 51 -21.83 -3.55 28.25
CA TYR A 51 -23.07 -3.07 28.84
C TYR A 51 -22.84 -2.58 30.29
N GLY A 52 -23.23 -1.34 30.58
CA GLY A 52 -23.01 -0.70 31.89
C GLY A 52 -21.58 -0.20 32.17
N GLY A 53 -20.63 -0.41 31.24
CA GLY A 53 -19.24 0.06 31.34
C GLY A 53 -19.03 1.50 30.86
N PHE A 54 -20.02 2.09 30.20
CA PHE A 54 -19.99 3.50 29.80
C PHE A 54 -20.47 4.38 30.95
N ARG A 55 -19.53 5.12 31.55
CA ARG A 55 -19.84 6.13 32.57
C ARG A 55 -19.56 7.55 32.09
N GLU A 56 -18.59 7.72 31.20
CA GLU A 56 -18.16 9.03 30.69
C GLU A 56 -17.59 8.92 29.26
N THR A 57 -17.57 10.05 28.56
CA THR A 57 -16.93 10.19 27.24
C THR A 57 -15.45 9.81 27.30
N GLY A 58 -15.00 8.95 26.38
CA GLY A 58 -13.62 8.46 26.39
C GLY A 58 -13.26 7.69 25.13
N SER A 59 -12.04 7.17 25.10
CA SER A 59 -11.59 6.28 24.02
C SER A 59 -11.90 4.83 24.38
N PHE A 60 -12.69 4.16 23.55
CA PHE A 60 -13.07 2.77 23.73
C PHE A 60 -12.78 1.97 22.46
N ARG A 61 -12.84 0.65 22.59
CA ARG A 61 -12.94 -0.27 21.45
C ARG A 61 -14.23 -1.09 21.57
N PHE A 62 -14.80 -1.45 20.44
CA PHE A 62 -16.00 -2.27 20.35
C PHE A 62 -15.87 -3.23 19.18
N LYS A 63 -16.28 -4.48 19.39
CA LYS A 63 -16.49 -5.46 18.34
C LYS A 63 -17.96 -5.75 18.31
N GLY A 64 -18.54 -5.75 17.12
CA GLY A 64 -19.94 -6.09 16.97
C GLY A 64 -20.29 -6.39 15.54
N ARG A 65 -21.57 -6.69 15.35
CA ARG A 65 -22.13 -7.06 14.06
C ARG A 65 -23.06 -5.97 13.58
N LEU A 66 -23.08 -5.77 12.26
CA LEU A 66 -24.01 -4.85 11.63
C LEU A 66 -25.46 -5.28 11.94
N GLU A 67 -26.15 -4.45 12.69
CA GLU A 67 -27.56 -4.60 13.06
C GLU A 67 -28.44 -3.80 12.10
N ALA A 68 -28.18 -2.49 12.01
CA ALA A 68 -28.97 -1.56 11.22
C ALA A 68 -28.12 -0.42 10.65
N VAL A 69 -28.65 0.23 9.62
CA VAL A 69 -28.12 1.46 9.04
C VAL A 69 -29.17 2.54 9.23
N GLN A 70 -28.79 3.70 9.77
CA GLN A 70 -29.68 4.82 10.01
C GLN A 70 -29.19 6.06 9.25
N GLY A 71 -30.04 6.61 8.39
CA GLY A 71 -29.66 7.76 7.55
C GLY A 71 -28.52 7.43 6.58
N ASP A 72 -27.69 8.43 6.29
CA ASP A 72 -26.69 8.34 5.24
C ASP A 72 -25.33 7.84 5.73
N ASP A 73 -25.01 7.94 7.02
CA ASP A 73 -23.65 7.74 7.55
C ASP A 73 -23.57 7.08 8.92
N LEU A 74 -24.70 6.77 9.57
CA LEU A 74 -24.72 6.15 10.89
C LEU A 74 -25.02 4.66 10.78
N VAL A 75 -24.15 3.84 11.37
CA VAL A 75 -24.30 2.39 11.40
C VAL A 75 -24.42 1.92 12.85
N TRP A 76 -25.42 1.09 13.14
CA TRP A 76 -25.61 0.46 14.44
C TRP A 76 -25.00 -0.93 14.46
N LEU A 77 -24.16 -1.15 15.46
CA LEU A 77 -23.47 -2.40 15.71
C LEU A 77 -23.97 -3.01 17.01
N GLU A 78 -24.28 -4.30 16.98
CA GLU A 78 -24.76 -5.06 18.15
C GLU A 78 -23.73 -6.11 18.55
N GLU A 79 -23.49 -6.24 19.86
CA GLU A 79 -22.83 -7.40 20.47
C GLU A 79 -23.35 -7.57 21.90
N GLU A 80 -23.70 -8.81 22.29
CA GLU A 80 -24.16 -9.15 23.66
C GLU A 80 -25.28 -8.23 24.21
N GLY A 81 -26.21 -7.79 23.35
CA GLY A 81 -27.32 -6.91 23.72
C GLY A 81 -26.96 -5.43 23.91
N LEU A 82 -25.70 -5.05 23.64
CA LEU A 82 -25.29 -3.65 23.54
C LEU A 82 -25.33 -3.20 22.08
N SER A 83 -26.12 -2.17 21.78
CA SER A 83 -26.15 -1.52 20.46
C SER A 83 -25.38 -0.19 20.50
N VAL A 84 -24.48 0.00 19.54
CA VAL A 84 -23.57 1.14 19.47
C VAL A 84 -23.58 1.72 18.06
N GLY A 85 -23.84 3.02 17.98
CA GLY A 85 -23.78 3.77 16.72
C GLY A 85 -22.33 4.08 16.32
N VAL A 86 -22.08 4.14 15.02
CA VAL A 86 -20.78 4.51 14.46
C VAL A 86 -21.03 5.46 13.31
N SER A 87 -20.60 6.72 13.48
CA SER A 87 -20.65 7.73 12.43
C SER A 87 -19.51 7.49 11.45
N LEU A 88 -19.85 7.12 10.21
CA LEU A 88 -18.91 6.79 9.13
C LEU A 88 -18.67 7.93 8.14
N ARG A 89 -19.20 9.13 8.42
CA ARG A 89 -18.96 10.34 7.62
C ARG A 89 -17.47 10.64 7.53
N ASP A 90 -16.94 10.61 6.31
CA ASP A 90 -15.52 10.86 6.00
C ASP A 90 -14.51 9.96 6.74
N VAL A 91 -15.00 8.86 7.35
CA VAL A 91 -14.14 7.90 8.05
C VAL A 91 -13.66 6.82 7.08
N PRO A 92 -12.34 6.57 6.97
CA PRO A 92 -11.83 5.48 6.16
C PRO A 92 -12.14 4.13 6.82
N ILE A 93 -12.81 3.25 6.07
CA ILE A 93 -13.16 1.89 6.47
C ILE A 93 -12.11 0.94 5.88
N TYR A 94 -11.48 0.14 6.73
CA TYR A 94 -10.48 -0.84 6.32
C TYR A 94 -11.11 -2.22 6.19
N LEU A 95 -11.15 -2.76 4.97
CA LEU A 95 -11.64 -4.11 4.68
C LEU A 95 -10.47 -5.09 4.78
N ILE A 96 -10.49 -5.96 5.79
CA ILE A 96 -9.48 -7.01 5.96
C ILE A 96 -9.89 -8.20 5.10
N PRO A 97 -9.00 -8.71 4.22
CA PRO A 97 -9.30 -9.88 3.40
C PRO A 97 -9.65 -11.09 4.29
N GLY A 98 -10.71 -11.80 3.91
CA GLY A 98 -11.16 -13.01 4.57
C GLY A 98 -10.11 -14.13 4.50
N SER A 99 -10.33 -15.19 5.26
CA SER A 99 -9.41 -16.33 5.36
C SER A 99 -9.55 -17.35 4.20
N GLY A 100 -10.17 -16.98 3.07
CA GLY A 100 -10.65 -17.91 2.04
C GLY A 100 -9.59 -18.51 1.11
N THR A 101 -9.48 -19.85 1.14
CA THR A 101 -9.30 -20.85 0.05
C THR A 101 -8.40 -20.60 -1.19
N GLY A 102 -7.49 -19.63 -1.18
CA GLY A 102 -6.51 -19.43 -2.26
C GLY A 102 -5.14 -20.09 -1.98
N SER A 103 -4.99 -21.35 -2.40
CA SER A 103 -3.79 -22.18 -2.71
C SER A 103 -2.43 -22.03 -1.97
N ASP A 104 -2.27 -21.23 -0.92
CA ASP A 104 -1.03 -21.15 -0.12
C ASP A 104 -1.32 -21.10 1.41
N SER A 105 -2.53 -21.54 1.81
CA SER A 105 -3.04 -21.57 3.18
C SER A 105 -2.31 -22.58 4.09
N SER A 106 -1.38 -23.36 3.55
CA SER A 106 -0.54 -24.27 4.33
C SER A 106 0.49 -23.54 5.21
N ARG A 107 0.71 -22.22 5.06
CA ARG A 107 1.77 -21.47 5.80
C ARG A 107 1.48 -20.00 6.19
N GLY A 108 0.22 -19.60 6.37
CA GLY A 108 -0.12 -18.36 7.09
C GLY A 108 -0.97 -17.33 6.33
N PHE A 109 -1.27 -16.25 7.04
CA PHE A 109 -2.17 -15.13 6.69
C PHE A 109 -2.12 -14.67 5.22
N PRO A 110 -3.24 -14.16 4.68
CA PRO A 110 -3.33 -13.72 3.29
C PRO A 110 -2.24 -12.69 2.92
N ASP A 111 -1.72 -12.78 1.68
CA ASP A 111 -0.76 -11.83 1.10
C ASP A 111 -1.43 -10.53 0.60
N GLU A 112 -2.76 -10.48 0.68
CA GLU A 112 -3.57 -9.33 0.27
C GLU A 112 -3.43 -8.16 1.25
N THR A 113 -3.52 -6.95 0.71
CA THR A 113 -3.48 -5.70 1.48
C THR A 113 -4.92 -5.27 1.76
N PRO A 114 -5.26 -4.72 2.94
CA PRO A 114 -6.59 -4.23 3.20
C PRO A 114 -6.99 -3.19 2.17
N LYS A 115 -8.26 -3.26 1.76
CA LYS A 115 -8.84 -2.22 0.92
C LYS A 115 -9.29 -1.08 1.84
N VAL A 116 -8.95 0.15 1.48
CA VAL A 116 -9.50 1.34 2.14
C VAL A 116 -10.65 1.81 1.28
N VAL A 117 -11.83 1.92 1.87
CA VAL A 117 -13.04 2.43 1.23
C VAL A 117 -13.70 3.47 2.14
N TYR A 118 -14.52 4.33 1.57
CA TYR A 118 -15.40 5.20 2.34
C TYR A 118 -16.82 4.65 2.34
N TRP A 119 -17.63 5.04 3.31
CA TRP A 119 -19.01 4.57 3.44
C TRP A 119 -19.83 4.71 2.14
N ARG A 120 -19.71 5.86 1.46
CA ARG A 120 -20.33 6.15 0.15
C ARG A 120 -19.95 5.18 -0.99
N GLU A 121 -18.85 4.43 -0.86
CA GLU A 121 -18.39 3.45 -1.85
C GLU A 121 -18.93 2.03 -1.55
N ILE A 122 -19.56 1.83 -0.40
CA ILE A 122 -20.14 0.56 0.02
C ILE A 122 -21.62 0.58 -0.35
N SER A 123 -21.99 -0.15 -1.41
CA SER A 123 -23.38 -0.19 -1.89
C SER A 123 -24.26 -1.15 -1.09
N ALA A 124 -23.69 -2.21 -0.52
CA ALA A 124 -24.41 -3.19 0.27
C ALA A 124 -23.49 -3.88 1.28
N LEU A 125 -24.02 -4.12 2.48
CA LEU A 125 -23.43 -4.99 3.49
C LEU A 125 -24.48 -6.01 3.93
N ALA A 126 -24.06 -7.26 4.09
CA ALA A 126 -24.93 -8.26 4.69
C ALA A 126 -25.12 -7.94 6.17
N GLN A 127 -26.35 -8.10 6.67
CA GLN A 127 -26.60 -8.11 8.11
C GLN A 127 -25.69 -9.13 8.79
N GLY A 128 -25.18 -8.82 9.97
CA GLY A 128 -24.23 -9.69 10.66
C GLY A 128 -22.76 -9.48 10.26
N THR A 129 -22.45 -8.59 9.30
CA THR A 129 -21.07 -8.22 8.96
C THR A 129 -20.32 -7.76 10.22
N ARG A 130 -19.12 -8.28 10.46
CA ARG A 130 -18.36 -7.97 11.67
C ARG A 130 -17.53 -6.70 11.52
N PHE A 131 -17.63 -5.86 12.53
CA PHE A 131 -16.90 -4.60 12.66
C PHE A 131 -16.01 -4.64 13.90
N TYR A 132 -14.85 -4.05 13.78
CA TYR A 132 -14.02 -3.62 14.88
C TYR A 132 -13.90 -2.11 14.81
N VAL A 133 -14.33 -1.43 15.87
CA VAL A 133 -14.32 0.03 15.95
C VAL A 133 -13.54 0.45 17.18
N ALA A 134 -12.70 1.46 17.04
CA ALA A 134 -11.96 2.02 18.15
C ALA A 134 -11.78 3.53 17.98
N GLY A 135 -12.07 4.29 19.03
CA GLY A 135 -12.05 5.74 18.95
C GLY A 135 -12.79 6.39 20.10
N HIS A 136 -13.05 7.69 19.95
CA HIS A 136 -13.80 8.43 20.94
C HIS A 136 -15.29 8.11 20.86
N VAL A 137 -15.88 7.91 22.02
CA VAL A 137 -17.29 7.61 22.20
C VAL A 137 -17.98 8.78 22.89
N ARG A 138 -19.19 9.09 22.45
CA ARG A 138 -20.10 10.07 23.05
C ARG A 138 -21.50 9.50 23.17
N GLU A 139 -22.24 9.99 24.17
CA GLU A 139 -23.67 9.72 24.26
C GLU A 139 -24.42 10.75 23.42
N GLU A 140 -25.22 10.28 22.46
CA GLU A 140 -26.03 11.12 21.57
C GLU A 140 -27.43 10.51 21.47
N ALA A 141 -28.47 11.32 21.71
CA ALA A 141 -29.88 10.91 21.61
C ALA A 141 -30.23 9.63 22.40
N GLY A 142 -29.58 9.41 23.56
CA GLY A 142 -29.79 8.23 24.41
C GLY A 142 -29.08 6.96 23.93
N GLY A 143 -28.26 7.06 22.88
CA GLY A 143 -27.42 5.99 22.37
C GLY A 143 -25.93 6.30 22.51
N ILE A 144 -25.12 5.25 22.51
CA ILE A 144 -23.66 5.37 22.53
C ILE A 144 -23.16 5.42 21.08
N VAL A 145 -22.41 6.45 20.72
CA VAL A 145 -21.95 6.67 19.33
C VAL A 145 -20.44 6.90 19.25
N PHE A 146 -19.76 6.13 18.40
CA PHE A 146 -18.41 6.42 17.96
C PHE A 146 -18.42 7.52 16.90
N ARG A 147 -17.69 8.60 17.16
CA ARG A 147 -17.57 9.74 16.24
C ARG A 147 -16.14 10.25 16.18
N GLY A 148 -15.76 10.83 15.05
CA GLY A 148 -14.51 11.57 14.93
C GLY A 148 -14.44 12.66 15.99
N SER A 149 -13.30 12.77 16.67
CA SER A 149 -12.98 13.94 17.48
C SER A 149 -12.20 14.95 16.63
N GLU A 150 -12.04 16.18 17.12
CA GLU A 150 -11.17 17.18 16.48
C GLU A 150 -9.73 16.68 16.29
N VAL A 151 -9.31 15.70 17.10
CA VAL A 151 -7.94 15.18 17.12
C VAL A 151 -7.82 13.94 16.23
N HIS A 152 -8.77 13.00 16.29
CA HIS A 152 -8.68 11.72 15.59
C HIS A 152 -10.03 11.14 15.17
N ASP A 153 -10.08 10.65 13.93
CA ASP A 153 -11.17 9.80 13.43
C ASP A 153 -11.14 8.40 14.08
N PRO A 154 -12.30 7.74 14.27
CA PRO A 154 -12.36 6.38 14.73
C PRO A 154 -11.71 5.43 13.71
N LEU A 155 -11.00 4.43 14.22
CA LEU A 155 -10.54 3.30 13.44
C LEU A 155 -11.72 2.36 13.21
N VAL A 156 -12.13 2.19 11.95
CA VAL A 156 -13.22 1.27 11.57
C VAL A 156 -12.67 0.18 10.67
N ILE A 157 -12.82 -1.08 11.08
CA ILE A 157 -12.31 -2.24 10.35
C ILE A 157 -13.45 -3.23 10.15
N ILE A 158 -13.72 -3.58 8.90
CA ILE A 158 -14.61 -4.71 8.56
C ILE A 158 -13.74 -5.93 8.34
N TYR A 159 -14.12 -7.05 8.95
CA TYR A 159 -13.36 -8.28 8.85
C TYR A 159 -14.26 -9.51 8.78
N ASP A 160 -13.73 -10.58 8.21
CA ASP A 160 -14.38 -11.90 8.16
C ASP A 160 -13.51 -12.95 8.89
N GLY A 161 -14.10 -13.97 9.51
CA GLY A 161 -13.37 -15.06 10.19
C GLY A 161 -13.14 -14.87 11.70
N PRO A 162 -12.36 -15.77 12.33
CA PRO A 162 -12.32 -15.90 13.80
C PRO A 162 -11.63 -14.74 14.52
N GLU A 163 -12.22 -14.29 15.63
CA GLU A 163 -11.73 -13.13 16.40
C GLU A 163 -10.32 -13.29 16.97
N HIS A 164 -9.97 -14.49 17.44
CA HIS A 164 -8.64 -14.75 18.00
C HIS A 164 -7.51 -14.54 16.97
N THR A 165 -7.84 -14.53 15.66
CA THR A 165 -6.88 -14.25 14.58
C THR A 165 -6.92 -12.81 14.09
N PHE A 166 -7.95 -12.04 14.46
CA PHE A 166 -8.23 -10.70 13.92
C PHE A 166 -7.01 -9.80 14.00
N LEU A 167 -6.49 -9.56 15.20
CA LEU A 167 -5.40 -8.60 15.42
C LEU A 167 -4.14 -8.98 14.63
N LYS A 168 -3.78 -10.26 14.69
CA LYS A 168 -2.61 -10.80 13.99
C LYS A 168 -2.74 -10.64 12.48
N ARG A 169 -3.92 -10.90 11.93
CA ARG A 169 -4.21 -10.74 10.50
C ARG A 169 -4.24 -9.28 10.10
N THR A 170 -4.86 -8.41 10.88
CA THR A 170 -4.94 -6.96 10.62
C THR A 170 -3.54 -6.36 10.51
N ILE A 171 -2.63 -6.73 11.42
CA ILE A 171 -1.27 -6.20 11.40
C ILE A 171 -0.41 -6.84 10.29
N TRP A 172 -0.62 -8.13 10.01
CA TRP A 172 0.04 -8.80 8.90
C TRP A 172 -0.33 -8.18 7.55
N THR A 173 -1.64 -8.05 7.30
CA THR A 173 -2.21 -7.58 6.03
C THR A 173 -2.02 -6.08 5.86
N GLY A 174 -1.97 -5.29 6.95
CA GLY A 174 -1.73 -3.84 7.00
C GLY A 174 -0.37 -3.36 6.47
N ARG A 175 0.21 -4.06 5.50
CA ARG A 175 1.42 -3.78 4.75
C ARG A 175 1.09 -3.87 3.26
N GLN A 176 1.43 -2.84 2.50
CA GLN A 176 1.34 -2.88 1.05
C GLN A 176 2.21 -4.00 0.45
N ARG A 177 1.68 -4.69 -0.58
CA ARG A 177 2.45 -5.70 -1.34
C ARG A 177 3.69 -5.13 -1.99
N ASN A 178 3.55 -4.01 -2.70
CA ASN A 178 4.64 -3.24 -3.28
C ASN A 178 4.33 -1.76 -3.10
N GLU A 179 5.20 -1.03 -2.39
CA GLU A 179 4.99 0.39 -2.10
C GLU A 179 5.26 1.26 -3.34
N TYR A 180 6.12 0.80 -4.25
CA TYR A 180 6.46 1.47 -5.51
C TYR A 180 5.44 1.25 -6.62
N TRP A 181 4.51 0.31 -6.45
CA TRP A 181 3.36 0.13 -7.31
C TRP A 181 2.11 0.70 -6.63
N ASN A 182 1.88 1.99 -6.87
CA ASN A 182 0.81 2.77 -6.27
C ASN A 182 0.02 3.52 -7.36
N HIS A 183 -1.02 4.27 -6.95
CA HIS A 183 -1.91 4.98 -7.87
C HIS A 183 -1.20 6.03 -8.75
N LEU A 184 -0.04 6.54 -8.33
CA LEU A 184 0.77 7.48 -9.13
C LEU A 184 1.68 6.77 -10.13
N THR A 185 2.02 5.50 -9.91
CA THR A 185 3.01 4.78 -10.72
C THR A 185 2.57 4.66 -12.18
N LEU A 186 1.32 4.25 -12.44
CA LEU A 186 0.85 4.05 -13.82
C LEU A 186 0.75 5.36 -14.62
N PRO A 187 0.14 6.44 -14.11
CA PRO A 187 0.18 7.75 -14.75
C PRO A 187 1.62 8.25 -14.96
N ALA A 188 2.51 8.04 -13.98
CA ALA A 188 3.89 8.51 -14.08
C ALA A 188 4.69 7.74 -15.15
N LEU A 189 4.54 6.41 -15.24
CA LEU A 189 5.17 5.61 -16.30
C LEU A 189 4.67 6.03 -17.69
N THR A 190 3.36 6.25 -17.82
CA THR A 190 2.73 6.66 -19.09
C THR A 190 3.17 8.06 -19.50
N GLY A 191 3.12 9.02 -18.58
CA GLY A 191 3.57 10.39 -18.82
C GLY A 191 5.06 10.47 -19.13
N GLY A 192 5.89 9.71 -18.42
CA GLY A 192 7.32 9.60 -18.68
C GLY A 192 7.62 9.02 -20.07
N PHE A 193 6.94 7.93 -20.45
CA PHE A 193 7.07 7.34 -21.78
C PHE A 193 6.76 8.36 -22.89
N LEU A 194 5.61 9.04 -22.80
CA LEU A 194 5.19 10.02 -23.81
C LEU A 194 6.14 11.22 -23.85
N ALA A 195 6.53 11.76 -22.70
CA ALA A 195 7.44 12.90 -22.64
C ALA A 195 8.82 12.56 -23.23
N GLN A 196 9.33 11.36 -22.98
CA GLN A 196 10.59 10.90 -23.57
C GLN A 196 10.51 10.72 -25.09
N LEU A 197 9.37 10.24 -25.61
CA LEU A 197 9.16 10.16 -27.06
C LEU A 197 9.18 11.55 -27.71
N VAL A 198 8.54 12.54 -27.10
CA VAL A 198 8.56 13.92 -27.60
C VAL A 198 10.00 14.46 -27.64
N VAL A 199 10.78 14.26 -26.58
CA VAL A 199 12.20 14.66 -26.55
C VAL A 199 13.00 13.90 -27.62
N ALA A 200 12.75 12.60 -27.82
CA ALA A 200 13.43 11.81 -28.83
C ALA A 200 13.17 12.34 -30.25
N VAL A 201 11.91 12.67 -30.58
CA VAL A 201 11.54 13.22 -31.90
C VAL A 201 12.17 14.58 -32.14
N ILE A 202 12.11 15.50 -31.17
CA ILE A 202 12.67 16.85 -31.33
C ILE A 202 14.20 16.81 -31.43
N SER A 203 14.85 15.90 -30.70
CA SER A 203 16.31 15.82 -30.68
C SER A 203 16.92 15.05 -31.86
N VAL A 204 16.12 14.39 -32.70
CA VAL A 204 16.64 13.53 -33.79
C VAL A 204 17.47 14.32 -34.82
N SER A 205 17.03 15.53 -35.17
CA SER A 205 17.70 16.42 -36.13
C SER A 205 18.89 17.17 -35.52
N GLU A 206 18.87 17.35 -34.21
CA GLU A 206 19.83 18.19 -33.47
C GLU A 206 21.01 17.38 -32.91
N SER A 207 20.70 16.21 -32.34
CA SER A 207 21.67 15.36 -31.64
C SER A 207 21.16 13.92 -31.57
N ARG A 208 21.72 13.06 -32.43
CA ARG A 208 21.46 11.62 -32.45
C ARG A 208 21.65 10.94 -31.08
N LEU A 209 22.67 11.35 -30.31
CA LEU A 209 22.93 10.79 -28.98
C LEU A 209 21.80 11.10 -27.99
N ALA A 210 21.34 12.34 -27.93
CA ALA A 210 20.20 12.74 -27.10
C ALA A 210 18.91 12.01 -27.51
N ALA A 211 18.66 11.86 -28.81
CA ALA A 211 17.53 11.11 -29.33
C ALA A 211 17.59 9.63 -28.95
N LEU A 212 18.78 9.02 -29.04
CA LEU A 212 19.04 7.64 -28.60
C LEU A 212 18.75 7.48 -27.10
N VAL A 213 19.29 8.36 -26.25
CA VAL A 213 19.07 8.31 -24.79
C VAL A 213 17.60 8.45 -24.45
N ALA A 214 16.91 9.44 -25.04
CA ALA A 214 15.49 9.64 -24.82
C ALA A 214 14.66 8.43 -25.27
N THR A 215 15.00 7.81 -26.40
CA THR A 215 14.33 6.59 -26.88
C THR A 215 14.51 5.42 -25.91
N VAL A 216 15.74 5.19 -25.42
CA VAL A 216 16.01 4.13 -24.44
C VAL A 216 15.25 4.39 -23.14
N LEU A 217 15.22 5.65 -22.68
CA LEU A 217 14.49 6.04 -21.47
C LEU A 217 12.97 5.96 -21.65
N ALA A 218 12.44 6.19 -22.84
CA ALA A 218 11.02 5.94 -23.13
C ALA A 218 10.68 4.46 -22.89
N LEU A 219 11.56 3.54 -23.28
CA LEU A 219 11.31 2.09 -23.19
C LEU A 219 11.47 1.51 -21.78
N VAL A 220 11.95 2.28 -20.80
CA VAL A 220 12.16 1.85 -19.40
C VAL A 220 10.99 1.07 -18.79
N PRO A 221 9.71 1.48 -18.93
CA PRO A 221 8.58 0.74 -18.36
C PRO A 221 8.44 -0.70 -18.88
N ILE A 222 8.95 -0.97 -20.09
CA ILE A 222 8.84 -2.27 -20.77
C ILE A 222 10.10 -3.11 -20.54
N LEU A 223 11.24 -2.50 -20.17
CA LEU A 223 12.51 -3.23 -19.96
C LEU A 223 12.38 -4.41 -18.99
N PRO A 224 11.64 -4.35 -17.86
CA PRO A 224 11.47 -5.51 -16.99
C PRO A 224 10.74 -6.71 -17.63
N LEU A 225 10.06 -6.51 -18.76
CA LEU A 225 9.23 -7.52 -19.43
C LEU A 225 9.97 -8.26 -20.56
N VAL A 226 11.19 -7.85 -20.89
CA VAL A 226 12.03 -8.48 -21.92
C VAL A 226 13.16 -9.29 -21.26
N PRO A 227 13.62 -10.44 -21.78
CA PRO A 227 14.80 -11.13 -21.26
C PRO A 227 16.10 -10.32 -21.47
N PRO A 228 17.06 -10.27 -20.51
CA PRO A 228 17.06 -10.86 -19.16
C PRO A 228 16.24 -10.12 -18.07
N GLY A 229 15.68 -8.95 -18.35
CA GLY A 229 14.82 -8.18 -17.43
C GLY A 229 13.73 -9.00 -16.72
N VAL A 230 13.07 -9.94 -17.41
CA VAL A 230 12.07 -10.84 -16.81
C VAL A 230 12.64 -11.66 -15.65
N ALA A 231 13.85 -12.19 -15.81
CA ALA A 231 14.51 -12.97 -14.77
C ALA A 231 14.84 -12.08 -13.55
N GLY A 232 15.34 -10.87 -13.79
CA GLY A 232 15.58 -9.86 -12.76
C GLY A 232 14.30 -9.49 -12.00
N TYR A 233 13.20 -9.26 -12.72
CA TYR A 233 11.89 -8.96 -12.14
C TYR A 233 11.34 -10.12 -11.30
N TYR A 234 11.48 -11.36 -11.77
CA TYR A 234 11.03 -12.54 -11.01
C TYR A 234 11.82 -12.70 -9.70
N LEU A 235 13.15 -12.55 -9.74
CA LEU A 235 14.02 -12.59 -8.57
C LEU A 235 13.67 -11.46 -7.59
N TYR A 236 13.50 -10.24 -8.10
CA TYR A 236 13.01 -9.09 -7.33
C TYR A 236 11.71 -9.45 -6.60
N ARG A 237 10.70 -9.95 -7.31
CA ARG A 237 9.39 -10.27 -6.74
C ARG A 237 9.46 -11.38 -5.69
N ARG A 238 10.36 -12.35 -5.85
CA ARG A 238 10.58 -13.43 -4.88
C ARG A 238 11.26 -12.91 -3.60
N LEU A 239 12.33 -12.14 -3.74
CA LEU A 239 13.07 -11.58 -2.61
C LEU A 239 12.24 -10.54 -1.84
N TRP A 240 11.49 -9.70 -2.55
CA TRP A 240 10.59 -8.70 -1.97
C TRP A 240 9.49 -9.34 -1.12
N ARG A 241 8.86 -10.42 -1.61
CA ARG A 241 7.89 -11.21 -0.84
C ARG A 241 8.50 -11.77 0.44
N SER A 242 9.71 -12.33 0.36
CA SER A 242 10.44 -12.83 1.52
C SER A 242 10.74 -11.74 2.55
N ALA A 243 11.20 -10.57 2.10
CA ALA A 243 11.45 -9.42 2.97
C ALA A 243 10.16 -8.93 3.64
N ARG A 244 9.06 -8.79 2.89
CA ARG A 244 7.74 -8.43 3.43
C ARG A 244 7.29 -9.42 4.51
N ARG A 245 7.40 -10.73 4.25
CA ARG A 245 7.04 -11.78 5.21
C ARG A 245 7.82 -11.65 6.52
N ARG A 246 9.13 -11.45 6.44
CA ARG A 246 9.99 -11.25 7.63
C ARG A 246 9.61 -9.99 8.41
N ARG A 247 9.28 -8.89 7.72
CA ARG A 247 8.77 -7.67 8.38
C ARG A 247 7.43 -7.90 9.07
N ALA A 248 6.50 -8.61 8.42
CA ALA A 248 5.19 -8.91 8.98
C ALA A 248 5.30 -9.82 10.22
N ILE A 249 6.14 -10.86 10.17
CA ILE A 249 6.44 -11.70 11.34
C ILE A 249 6.98 -10.83 12.48
N ARG A 250 7.96 -9.97 12.20
CA ARG A 250 8.54 -9.09 13.22
C ARG A 250 7.50 -8.19 13.87
N ASP A 251 6.63 -7.57 13.07
CA ASP A 251 5.60 -6.67 13.57
C ASP A 251 4.55 -7.43 14.41
N VAL A 252 4.20 -8.67 14.02
CA VAL A 252 3.29 -9.53 14.80
C VAL A 252 3.91 -9.99 16.13
N VAL A 253 5.19 -10.32 16.15
CA VAL A 253 5.86 -10.79 17.37
C VAL A 253 6.01 -9.64 18.38
N ARG A 254 6.24 -8.41 17.90
CA ARG A 254 6.23 -7.20 18.75
C ARG A 254 4.91 -6.95 19.47
N LEU A 255 3.78 -7.44 18.95
CA LEU A 255 2.48 -7.32 19.63
C LEU A 255 2.35 -8.23 20.85
N ARG A 256 3.16 -9.28 20.92
CA ARG A 256 3.13 -10.25 22.01
C ARG A 256 4.16 -9.91 23.10
N ASP A 257 4.76 -8.71 23.04
CA ASP A 257 5.92 -8.31 23.86
C ASP A 257 7.06 -9.34 23.86
N VAL A 258 7.17 -10.12 22.78
CA VAL A 258 8.29 -11.04 22.59
C VAL A 258 9.40 -10.26 21.90
N ASP A 259 10.48 -10.00 22.63
CA ASP A 259 11.67 -9.37 22.06
C ASP A 259 12.30 -10.27 21.00
N LEU A 260 12.30 -9.81 19.75
CA LEU A 260 13.03 -10.49 18.67
C LEU A 260 14.48 -9.99 18.63
N PRO A 261 15.46 -10.90 18.41
CA PRO A 261 16.84 -10.50 18.27
C PRO A 261 17.02 -9.52 17.09
N GLY A 262 17.72 -8.41 17.33
CA GLY A 262 17.97 -7.32 16.39
C GLY A 262 18.61 -7.72 15.05
N ARG A 263 19.18 -8.94 14.95
CA ARG A 263 19.65 -9.55 13.68
C ARG A 263 18.57 -9.65 12.61
N THR A 264 17.29 -9.73 12.99
CA THR A 264 16.18 -9.83 12.04
C THR A 264 16.00 -8.56 11.18
N GLY A 265 16.29 -7.37 11.72
CA GLY A 265 16.12 -6.10 11.00
C GLY A 265 17.11 -5.89 9.85
N ARG A 266 18.42 -6.10 10.11
CA ARG A 266 19.48 -5.96 9.09
C ARG A 266 19.28 -6.92 7.92
N SER A 267 18.85 -8.16 8.20
CA SER A 267 18.61 -9.17 7.17
C SER A 267 17.48 -8.80 6.21
N VAL A 268 16.44 -8.09 6.69
CA VAL A 268 15.36 -7.60 5.81
C VAL A 268 15.87 -6.55 4.84
N TRP A 269 16.59 -5.55 5.35
CA TRP A 269 17.08 -4.45 4.51
C TRP A 269 18.02 -4.95 3.42
N MET A 270 18.92 -5.89 3.75
CA MET A 270 19.80 -6.51 2.76
C MET A 270 19.00 -7.25 1.67
N LEU A 271 17.94 -7.99 2.03
CA LEU A 271 17.10 -8.66 1.03
C LEU A 271 16.39 -7.68 0.10
N GLU A 272 15.92 -6.54 0.61
CA GLU A 272 15.29 -5.50 -0.20
C GLU A 272 16.30 -4.84 -1.15
N LEU A 273 17.51 -4.55 -0.66
CA LEU A 273 18.59 -4.01 -1.48
C LEU A 273 18.96 -4.99 -2.61
N ILE A 274 19.18 -6.27 -2.29
CA ILE A 274 19.49 -7.31 -3.27
C ILE A 274 18.35 -7.44 -4.29
N ALA A 275 17.10 -7.40 -3.85
CA ALA A 275 15.95 -7.45 -4.75
C ALA A 275 15.97 -6.31 -5.77
N VAL A 276 16.22 -5.07 -5.30
CA VAL A 276 16.29 -3.88 -6.17
C VAL A 276 17.48 -3.98 -7.13
N LEU A 277 18.64 -4.45 -6.67
CA LEU A 277 19.82 -4.63 -7.52
C LEU A 277 19.56 -5.61 -8.67
N PHE A 278 18.87 -6.74 -8.44
CA PHE A 278 18.49 -7.67 -9.51
C PHE A 278 17.55 -7.04 -10.55
N LEU A 279 16.59 -6.22 -10.11
CA LEU A 279 15.71 -5.50 -11.02
C LEU A 279 16.49 -4.49 -11.86
N LEU A 280 17.35 -3.69 -11.22
CA LEU A 280 18.16 -2.68 -11.89
C LEU A 280 19.15 -3.31 -12.88
N ALA A 281 19.78 -4.43 -12.52
CA ALA A 281 20.68 -5.16 -13.41
C ALA A 281 19.95 -5.66 -14.66
N GLY A 282 18.74 -6.21 -14.51
CA GLY A 282 17.93 -6.65 -15.65
C GLY A 282 17.49 -5.50 -16.56
N ILE A 283 17.05 -4.38 -15.97
CA ILE A 283 16.70 -3.14 -16.70
C ILE A 283 17.93 -2.60 -17.45
N TRP A 284 19.08 -2.53 -16.79
CA TRP A 284 20.31 -2.01 -17.37
C TRP A 284 20.80 -2.87 -18.54
N ALA A 285 20.80 -4.20 -18.40
CA ALA A 285 21.18 -5.11 -19.48
C ALA A 285 20.30 -4.94 -20.73
N ASN A 286 18.98 -4.84 -20.55
CA ASN A 286 18.06 -4.61 -21.67
C ASN A 286 18.22 -3.22 -22.28
N GLY A 287 18.34 -2.19 -21.44
CA GLY A 287 18.54 -0.80 -21.89
C GLY A 287 19.83 -0.67 -22.70
N TYR A 288 20.91 -1.29 -22.25
CA TYR A 288 22.19 -1.34 -22.98
C TYR A 288 22.05 -2.06 -24.32
N GLY A 289 21.42 -3.24 -24.34
CA GLY A 289 21.20 -3.99 -25.58
C GLY A 289 20.39 -3.20 -26.61
N ILE A 290 19.30 -2.55 -26.19
CA ILE A 290 18.49 -1.68 -27.05
C ILE A 290 19.29 -0.47 -27.54
N ALA A 291 20.06 0.17 -26.67
CA ALA A 291 20.91 1.30 -27.04
C ALA A 291 21.91 0.91 -28.14
N VAL A 292 22.55 -0.25 -28.02
CA VAL A 292 23.48 -0.78 -29.03
C VAL A 292 22.76 -1.06 -30.35
N ILE A 293 21.61 -1.73 -30.32
CA ILE A 293 20.82 -2.03 -31.53
C ILE A 293 20.42 -0.73 -32.24
N LEU A 294 19.86 0.23 -31.51
CA LEU A 294 19.43 1.52 -32.08
C LEU A 294 20.62 2.32 -32.64
N ALA A 295 21.77 2.33 -31.95
CA ALA A 295 22.98 2.98 -32.43
C ALA A 295 23.49 2.38 -33.76
N LEU A 296 23.41 1.05 -33.92
CA LEU A 296 23.88 0.34 -35.12
C LEU A 296 22.91 0.39 -36.30
N THR A 297 21.61 0.50 -36.04
CA THR A 297 20.55 0.37 -37.05
C THR A 297 19.93 1.71 -37.44
N VAL A 298 19.42 2.45 -36.47
CA VAL A 298 18.62 3.66 -36.69
C VAL A 298 19.51 4.91 -36.74
N PHE A 299 20.54 4.97 -35.91
CA PHE A 299 21.40 6.16 -35.76
C PHE A 299 22.77 6.04 -36.44
N ARG A 300 22.96 5.02 -37.28
CA ARG A 300 24.20 4.78 -38.01
C ARG A 300 24.62 6.04 -38.80
N PRO A 301 25.90 6.45 -38.78
CA PRO A 301 26.41 7.64 -39.49
C PRO A 301 25.92 7.71 -40.93
#